data_AF-A0A257MJA5-F1
#
_entry.id   AF-A0A257MJA5-F1
#
_cell.length_a   1.000
_cell.length_b   1.000
_cell.length_c   1.000
_cell.angle_alpha   90.00
_cell.angle_beta   90.00
_cell.angle_gamma   90.00
#
_symmetry.space_group_name_H-M   'P 1'
#
loop_
_entity.id
_entity.type
_entity.pdbx_description
1 polymer ?
#
loop_
_entity_poly.entity_id
_entity_poly.type
_entity_poly.pdbx_seq_one_letter_code
_entity_poly.pdbx_strand_id
1 'polypeptide(L)'
;MWFIKLTLVLIMAILFSPQTLALQTFSGDSISIDAPVADDIIAAADMVSINAPVDSAIAAGGTVSINAPVKGDVLALGGQVYVNADVGGKVVAAGGTVLLGGDIGTNLVAAGQKVRLLPGMKVNRDVYIAGETVSNAANVNGTLSVSASRFNNTGTAAEVKFRKMEDQGRRGDDLMAGYSIFSLLYLLGCFILGLILVRYLPGIFREVDEEARESTLMKILIGFVMIVAAFMALLLLAASVIGLPIALVSALLFLAALLLSSSFISFSLGRWI
;
A
#
# COMPACT_ATOMS: atom_id res chain seq x y z
N MET A 1 54.35 9.01 -38.59
CA MET A 1 53.32 8.13 -39.23
C MET A 1 52.80 7.01 -38.31
N TRP A 2 53.59 6.49 -37.36
CA TRP A 2 53.14 5.41 -36.46
C TRP A 2 52.05 5.85 -35.46
N PHE A 3 52.19 7.04 -34.87
CA PHE A 3 51.19 7.61 -33.96
C PHE A 3 49.80 7.79 -34.60
N ILE A 4 49.75 8.21 -35.86
CA ILE A 4 48.50 8.38 -36.63
C ILE A 4 47.83 7.03 -36.90
N LYS A 5 48.59 5.97 -37.16
CA LYS A 5 48.03 4.62 -37.32
C LYS A 5 47.49 4.08 -36.00
N LEU A 6 48.17 4.36 -34.89
CA LEU A 6 47.75 3.92 -33.56
C LEU A 6 46.45 4.61 -33.11
N THR A 7 46.31 5.92 -33.35
CA THR A 7 45.08 6.66 -33.04
C THR A 7 43.91 6.22 -33.92
N LEU A 8 44.15 5.91 -35.19
CA LEU A 8 43.09 5.44 -36.10
C LEU A 8 42.58 4.05 -35.72
N VAL A 9 43.46 3.14 -35.29
CA VAL A 9 43.08 1.82 -34.76
C VAL A 9 42.32 1.93 -33.45
N LEU A 10 42.70 2.85 -32.56
CA LEU A 10 41.99 3.09 -31.30
C LEU A 10 40.57 3.63 -31.54
N ILE A 11 40.41 4.58 -32.46
CA ILE A 11 39.11 5.12 -32.86
C ILE A 11 38.25 4.02 -33.50
N MET A 12 38.84 3.17 -34.34
CA MET A 12 38.12 2.07 -34.99
C MET A 12 37.71 0.98 -33.99
N ALA A 13 38.51 0.73 -32.95
CA ALA A 13 38.17 -0.20 -31.86
C ALA A 13 37.05 0.34 -30.95
N ILE A 14 36.99 1.66 -30.73
CA ILE A 14 35.89 2.31 -30.02
C ILE A 14 34.60 2.30 -30.86
N LEU A 15 34.70 2.41 -32.18
CA LEU A 15 33.56 2.28 -33.09
C LEU A 15 33.07 0.83 -33.26
N PHE A 16 33.92 -0.15 -32.98
CA PHE A 16 33.61 -1.59 -33.05
C PHE A 16 33.28 -2.23 -31.70
N SER A 17 33.26 -1.49 -30.60
CA SER A 17 32.70 -2.04 -29.36
C SER A 17 31.22 -2.38 -29.61
N PRO A 18 30.76 -3.60 -29.32
CA PRO A 18 29.35 -3.93 -29.44
C PRO A 18 28.56 -2.92 -28.62
N GLN A 19 27.71 -2.20 -29.33
CA GLN A 19 26.79 -1.21 -28.78
C GLN A 19 26.02 -1.92 -27.66
N THR A 20 26.12 -1.36 -26.46
CA THR A 20 25.39 -1.74 -25.26
C THR A 20 24.01 -2.32 -25.60
N LEU A 21 23.75 -3.57 -25.22
CA LEU A 21 22.44 -4.20 -25.37
C LEU A 21 21.43 -3.35 -24.60
N ALA A 22 20.62 -2.63 -25.38
CA ALA A 22 19.68 -1.67 -24.89
C ALA A 22 18.39 -2.41 -24.54
N LEU A 23 18.05 -2.37 -23.25
CA LEU A 23 16.74 -2.70 -22.73
C LEU A 23 15.63 -2.15 -23.66
N GLN A 24 14.85 -3.04 -24.28
CA GLN A 24 13.78 -2.63 -25.17
C GLN A 24 12.52 -2.35 -24.35
N THR A 25 12.22 -1.06 -24.15
CA THR A 25 11.01 -0.61 -23.45
C THR A 25 9.89 -0.37 -24.47
N PHE A 26 8.79 -1.10 -24.35
CA PHE A 26 7.58 -0.87 -25.14
C PHE A 26 6.52 -0.17 -24.27
N SER A 27 5.93 0.92 -24.78
CA SER A 27 4.82 1.66 -24.13
C SER A 27 3.77 2.03 -25.18
N GLY A 28 2.50 1.71 -24.91
CA GLY A 28 1.35 1.97 -25.78
C GLY A 28 0.06 1.40 -25.20
N ASP A 29 -1.06 1.54 -25.92
CA ASP A 29 -2.36 0.98 -25.49
C ASP A 29 -2.34 -0.56 -25.50
N SER A 30 -1.73 -1.14 -26.55
CA SER A 30 -1.50 -2.58 -26.66
C SER A 30 -0.12 -2.87 -27.24
N ILE A 31 0.61 -3.80 -26.63
CA ILE A 31 1.91 -4.28 -27.09
C ILE A 31 1.76 -5.75 -27.50
N SER A 32 2.15 -6.08 -28.72
CA SER A 32 2.25 -7.46 -29.21
C SER A 32 3.67 -7.73 -29.68
N ILE A 33 4.27 -8.82 -29.17
CA ILE A 33 5.64 -9.23 -29.48
C ILE A 33 5.54 -10.50 -30.31
N ASP A 34 5.60 -10.34 -31.63
CA ASP A 34 5.36 -11.42 -32.60
C ASP A 34 6.65 -11.90 -33.29
N ALA A 35 7.78 -11.27 -33.00
CA ALA A 35 9.11 -11.68 -33.49
C ALA A 35 10.01 -12.09 -32.33
N PRO A 36 10.86 -13.13 -32.49
CA PRO A 36 11.76 -13.58 -31.44
C PRO A 36 12.72 -12.46 -31.01
N VAL A 37 12.87 -12.28 -29.70
CA VAL A 37 13.81 -11.30 -29.12
C VAL A 37 14.88 -12.08 -28.36
N ALA A 38 16.15 -11.88 -28.73
CA ALA A 38 17.27 -12.60 -28.13
C ALA A 38 17.75 -12.00 -26.80
N ASP A 39 16.91 -11.18 -26.17
CA ASP A 39 17.25 -10.38 -24.98
C ASP A 39 16.01 -10.26 -24.07
N ASP A 40 16.21 -9.65 -22.90
CA ASP A 40 15.18 -9.38 -21.92
C ASP A 40 14.22 -8.28 -22.41
N ILE A 41 12.94 -8.45 -22.10
CA ILE A 41 11.90 -7.50 -22.47
C ILE A 41 11.29 -6.88 -21.22
N ILE A 42 11.06 -5.57 -21.27
CA ILE A 42 10.20 -4.86 -20.33
C ILE A 42 9.08 -4.18 -21.12
N ALA A 43 7.83 -4.60 -20.87
CA ALA A 43 6.65 -4.10 -21.56
C ALA A 43 5.61 -3.59 -20.56
N ALA A 44 5.08 -2.38 -20.79
CA ALA A 44 4.00 -1.80 -20.00
C ALA A 44 2.92 -1.21 -20.90
N ALA A 45 1.71 -1.77 -20.86
CA ALA A 45 0.55 -1.35 -21.67
C ALA A 45 -0.77 -1.76 -21.02
N ASP A 46 -1.93 -1.34 -21.55
CA ASP A 46 -3.22 -1.90 -21.09
C ASP A 46 -3.33 -3.39 -21.47
N MET A 47 -2.88 -3.75 -22.67
CA MET A 47 -2.74 -5.15 -23.10
C MET A 47 -1.31 -5.47 -23.51
N VAL A 48 -0.69 -6.50 -22.91
CA VAL A 48 0.62 -7.03 -23.31
C VAL A 48 0.45 -8.47 -23.77
N SER A 49 0.90 -8.77 -24.99
CA SER A 49 0.89 -10.12 -25.57
C SER A 49 2.29 -10.50 -26.06
N ILE A 50 2.84 -11.59 -25.54
CA ILE A 50 4.14 -12.14 -25.93
C ILE A 50 3.89 -13.42 -26.71
N ASN A 51 3.97 -13.35 -28.04
CA ASN A 51 3.65 -14.46 -28.95
C ASN A 51 4.88 -15.08 -29.61
N ALA A 52 6.08 -14.55 -29.35
CA ALA A 52 7.34 -15.08 -29.83
C ALA A 52 8.33 -15.35 -28.68
N PRO A 53 9.31 -16.26 -28.88
CA PRO A 53 10.27 -16.61 -27.83
C PRO A 53 11.14 -15.43 -27.41
N VAL A 54 11.36 -15.29 -26.10
CA VAL A 54 12.17 -14.23 -25.48
C VAL A 54 13.12 -14.80 -24.43
N ASP A 55 14.14 -14.05 -24.02
CA ASP A 55 15.06 -14.51 -22.97
C ASP A 55 14.39 -14.41 -21.60
N SER A 56 14.18 -13.21 -21.05
CA SER A 56 13.30 -12.96 -19.89
C SER A 56 12.23 -11.92 -20.21
N ALA A 57 11.14 -11.92 -19.44
CA ALA A 57 10.04 -10.99 -19.64
C ALA A 57 9.58 -10.34 -18.34
N ILE A 58 9.52 -9.01 -18.32
CA ILE A 58 8.82 -8.23 -17.31
C ILE A 58 7.67 -7.52 -18.02
N ALA A 59 6.43 -7.86 -17.66
CA ALA A 59 5.24 -7.33 -18.28
C ALA A 59 4.29 -6.78 -17.22
N ALA A 60 3.81 -5.55 -17.43
CA ALA A 60 2.81 -4.92 -16.57
C ALA A 60 1.64 -4.39 -17.40
N GLY A 61 0.40 -4.64 -17.00
CA GLY A 61 -0.76 -4.12 -17.72
C GLY A 61 -2.13 -4.45 -17.16
N GLY A 62 -3.19 -4.05 -17.86
CA GLY A 62 -4.55 -4.50 -17.56
C GLY A 62 -4.70 -6.00 -17.81
N THR A 63 -4.23 -6.47 -18.96
CA THR A 63 -4.16 -7.88 -19.34
C THR A 63 -2.76 -8.23 -19.85
N VAL A 64 -2.13 -9.25 -19.28
CA VAL A 64 -0.82 -9.77 -19.70
C VAL A 64 -1.00 -11.21 -20.16
N SER A 65 -0.58 -11.52 -21.39
CA SER A 65 -0.62 -12.86 -21.99
C SER A 65 0.76 -13.28 -22.50
N ILE A 66 1.27 -14.41 -22.01
CA ILE A 66 2.53 -15.00 -22.43
C ILE A 66 2.20 -16.32 -23.13
N ASN A 67 2.28 -16.30 -24.46
CA ASN A 67 1.86 -17.39 -25.34
C ASN A 67 3.04 -18.13 -25.99
N ALA A 68 4.27 -17.62 -25.82
CA ALA A 68 5.47 -18.24 -26.32
C ALA A 68 6.51 -18.52 -25.23
N PRO A 69 7.42 -19.50 -25.45
CA PRO A 69 8.38 -19.92 -24.44
C PRO A 69 9.33 -18.81 -24.00
N VAL A 70 9.61 -18.75 -22.70
CA VAL A 70 10.57 -17.82 -22.08
C VAL A 70 11.72 -18.63 -21.50
N LYS A 71 12.96 -18.33 -21.89
CA LYS A 71 14.13 -19.13 -21.46
C LYS A 71 14.50 -18.89 -20.00
N GLY A 72 14.51 -17.63 -19.60
CA GLY A 72 14.82 -17.13 -18.27
C GLY A 72 13.55 -16.93 -17.46
N ASP A 73 13.39 -15.73 -16.92
CA ASP A 73 12.41 -15.45 -15.87
C ASP A 73 11.23 -14.63 -16.39
N VAL A 74 10.08 -14.80 -15.73
CA VAL A 74 8.87 -14.03 -16.00
C VAL A 74 8.43 -13.28 -14.75
N LEU A 75 8.24 -11.97 -14.87
CA LEU A 75 7.53 -11.13 -13.92
C LEU A 75 6.31 -10.52 -14.62
N ALA A 76 5.12 -10.96 -14.29
CA ALA A 76 3.87 -10.52 -14.92
C ALA A 76 2.92 -9.91 -13.89
N LEU A 77 2.59 -8.63 -14.06
CA LEU A 77 1.72 -7.89 -13.16
C LEU A 77 0.50 -7.37 -13.94
N GLY A 78 -0.71 -7.59 -13.46
CA GLY A 78 -1.86 -6.97 -14.10
C GLY A 78 -3.23 -7.26 -13.51
N GLY A 79 -4.28 -6.79 -14.15
CA GLY A 79 -5.65 -7.17 -13.77
C GLY A 79 -5.91 -8.66 -14.04
N GLN A 80 -5.49 -9.12 -15.22
CA GLN A 80 -5.55 -10.51 -15.67
C GLN A 80 -4.18 -10.94 -16.20
N VAL A 81 -3.66 -12.07 -15.71
CA VAL A 81 -2.36 -12.60 -16.12
C VAL A 81 -2.54 -14.04 -16.60
N TYR A 82 -2.11 -14.29 -17.83
CA TYR A 82 -2.14 -15.60 -18.49
C TYR A 82 -0.71 -16.00 -18.88
N VAL A 83 -0.21 -17.09 -18.31
CA VAL A 83 1.09 -17.68 -18.68
C VAL A 83 0.82 -19.05 -19.29
N ASN A 84 0.63 -19.07 -20.61
CA ASN A 84 0.20 -20.26 -21.36
C ASN A 84 1.37 -21.11 -21.85
N ALA A 85 2.57 -20.52 -21.95
CA ALA A 85 3.76 -21.18 -22.45
C ALA A 85 4.80 -21.45 -21.36
N ASP A 86 5.75 -22.33 -21.69
CA ASP A 86 6.78 -22.81 -20.76
C ASP A 86 7.78 -21.70 -20.41
N VAL A 87 8.19 -21.69 -19.13
CA VAL A 87 9.17 -20.74 -18.58
C VAL A 87 10.32 -21.54 -17.97
N GLY A 88 11.52 -21.38 -18.52
CA GLY A 88 12.71 -22.12 -18.07
C GLY A 88 13.19 -21.72 -16.67
N GLY A 89 12.97 -20.47 -16.28
CA GLY A 89 13.38 -19.91 -15.00
C GLY A 89 12.26 -19.85 -13.95
N LYS A 90 12.15 -18.71 -13.26
CA LYS A 90 11.14 -18.44 -12.23
C LYS A 90 9.98 -17.64 -12.81
N VAL A 91 8.78 -17.87 -12.26
CA VAL A 91 7.60 -17.08 -12.59
C VAL A 91 7.13 -16.33 -11.34
N VAL A 92 6.98 -15.02 -11.46
CA VAL A 92 6.34 -14.17 -10.48
C VAL A 92 5.14 -13.52 -11.15
N ALA A 93 3.92 -13.88 -10.73
CA ALA A 93 2.69 -13.37 -11.33
C ALA A 93 1.79 -12.75 -10.27
N ALA A 94 1.33 -11.52 -10.46
CA ALA A 94 0.36 -10.91 -9.55
C ALA A 94 -0.78 -10.24 -10.30
N GLY A 95 -2.01 -10.45 -9.84
CA GLY A 95 -3.18 -9.81 -10.43
C GLY A 95 -4.52 -10.15 -9.81
N GLY A 96 -5.61 -9.67 -10.40
CA GLY A 96 -6.96 -10.07 -9.99
C GLY A 96 -7.20 -11.55 -10.30
N THR A 97 -6.95 -11.94 -11.55
CA THR A 97 -6.97 -13.34 -12.00
C THR A 97 -5.61 -13.74 -12.56
N VAL A 98 -5.05 -14.83 -12.04
CA VAL A 98 -3.81 -15.42 -12.53
C VAL A 98 -4.08 -16.85 -12.99
N LEU A 99 -3.76 -17.14 -14.25
CA LEU A 99 -3.91 -18.46 -14.84
C LEU A 99 -2.57 -18.90 -15.43
N LEU A 100 -2.08 -20.05 -14.96
CA LEU A 100 -0.81 -20.62 -15.40
C LEU A 100 -1.07 -21.98 -16.07
N GLY A 101 -0.51 -22.17 -17.26
CA GLY A 101 -0.64 -23.37 -18.06
C GLY A 101 0.66 -23.97 -18.57
N GLY A 102 1.74 -23.20 -18.65
CA GLY A 102 3.05 -23.70 -19.05
C GLY A 102 3.86 -24.33 -17.90
N ASP A 103 4.85 -25.15 -18.27
CA ASP A 103 5.80 -25.72 -17.32
C ASP A 103 6.75 -24.65 -16.78
N ILE A 104 7.13 -24.77 -15.50
CA ILE A 104 8.01 -23.82 -14.81
C ILE A 104 9.27 -24.54 -14.32
N GLY A 105 10.42 -24.14 -14.85
CA GLY A 105 11.69 -24.82 -14.62
C GLY A 105 12.28 -24.67 -13.21
N THR A 106 11.85 -23.64 -12.45
CA THR A 106 12.28 -23.43 -11.06
C THR A 106 11.10 -23.20 -10.10
N ASN A 107 10.94 -21.98 -9.58
CA ASN A 107 9.97 -21.60 -8.57
C ASN A 107 8.83 -20.78 -9.18
N LEU A 108 7.64 -20.89 -8.58
CA LEU A 108 6.48 -20.08 -8.90
C LEU A 108 6.06 -19.26 -7.68
N VAL A 109 5.88 -17.96 -7.87
CA VAL A 109 5.24 -17.07 -6.91
C VAL A 109 4.03 -16.44 -7.59
N ALA A 110 2.83 -16.69 -7.05
CA ALA A 110 1.61 -16.13 -7.59
C ALA A 110 0.77 -15.44 -6.51
N ALA A 111 0.23 -14.26 -6.81
CA ALA A 111 -0.66 -13.53 -5.92
C ALA A 111 -1.91 -13.04 -6.65
N GLY A 112 -3.10 -13.27 -6.10
CA GLY A 112 -4.31 -12.71 -6.70
C GLY A 112 -5.63 -13.13 -6.06
N GLN A 113 -6.74 -12.54 -6.47
CA GLN A 113 -8.06 -12.98 -5.97
C GLN A 113 -8.34 -14.42 -6.40
N LYS A 114 -8.07 -14.73 -7.67
CA LYS A 114 -8.24 -16.07 -8.24
C LYS A 114 -6.95 -16.54 -8.89
N VAL A 115 -6.34 -17.57 -8.33
CA VAL A 115 -5.14 -18.20 -8.90
C VAL A 115 -5.46 -19.62 -9.32
N ARG A 116 -5.16 -19.96 -10.58
CA ARG A 116 -5.39 -21.29 -11.15
C ARG A 116 -4.13 -21.81 -11.82
N LEU A 117 -3.67 -22.95 -11.34
CA LEU A 117 -2.66 -23.76 -12.01
C LEU A 117 -3.40 -24.85 -12.78
N LEU A 118 -3.23 -24.89 -14.10
CA LEU A 118 -3.93 -25.80 -14.99
C LEU A 118 -3.40 -27.24 -14.88
N PRO A 119 -4.19 -28.26 -15.26
CA PRO A 119 -3.74 -29.64 -15.28
C PRO A 119 -2.63 -29.84 -16.33
N GLY A 120 -1.67 -30.72 -16.01
CA GLY A 120 -0.59 -31.09 -16.91
C GLY A 120 0.69 -30.27 -16.75
N MET A 121 0.61 -29.06 -16.19
CA MET A 121 1.80 -28.25 -15.93
C MET A 121 2.63 -28.82 -14.78
N LYS A 122 3.95 -28.65 -14.86
CA LYS A 122 4.93 -29.07 -13.86
C LYS A 122 5.71 -27.89 -13.31
N VAL A 123 5.90 -27.86 -12.00
CA VAL A 123 6.82 -26.93 -11.34
C VAL A 123 7.95 -27.73 -10.70
N ASN A 124 9.17 -27.45 -11.10
CA ASN A 124 10.33 -28.28 -10.74
C ASN A 124 10.81 -28.11 -9.29
N ARG A 125 10.50 -26.97 -8.66
CA ARG A 125 10.84 -26.67 -7.26
C ARG A 125 9.61 -26.23 -6.47
N ASP A 126 9.67 -25.07 -5.82
CA ASP A 126 8.69 -24.62 -4.84
C ASP A 126 7.67 -23.66 -5.44
N VAL A 127 6.47 -23.68 -4.88
CA VAL A 127 5.32 -22.88 -5.30
C VAL A 127 4.79 -22.11 -4.10
N TYR A 128 4.70 -20.79 -4.23
CA TYR A 128 4.13 -19.90 -3.22
C TYR A 128 2.93 -19.18 -3.83
N ILE A 129 1.74 -19.42 -3.27
CA ILE A 129 0.51 -18.79 -3.77
C ILE A 129 -0.22 -18.07 -2.64
N ALA A 130 -0.59 -16.82 -2.86
CA ALA A 130 -1.46 -16.07 -1.97
C ALA A 130 -2.72 -15.63 -2.72
N GLY A 131 -3.90 -15.87 -2.15
CA GLY A 131 -5.14 -15.43 -2.81
C GLY A 131 -6.43 -15.78 -2.11
N GLU A 132 -7.56 -15.31 -2.62
CA GLU A 132 -8.86 -15.66 -2.03
C GLU A 132 -9.25 -17.09 -2.40
N THR A 133 -9.24 -17.38 -3.71
CA THR A 133 -9.52 -18.71 -4.27
C THR A 133 -8.32 -19.22 -5.05
N VAL A 134 -7.72 -20.30 -4.57
CA VAL A 134 -6.59 -20.97 -5.21
C VAL A 134 -7.00 -22.37 -5.65
N SER A 135 -6.78 -22.68 -6.93
CA SER A 135 -6.98 -24.02 -7.49
C SER A 135 -5.66 -24.53 -8.06
N ASN A 136 -5.15 -25.63 -7.49
CA ASN A 136 -3.97 -26.30 -8.01
C ASN A 136 -4.35 -27.62 -8.70
N ALA A 137 -4.09 -27.73 -9.99
CA ALA A 137 -4.15 -28.99 -10.73
C ALA A 137 -2.77 -29.42 -11.30
N ALA A 138 -1.70 -28.70 -10.96
CA ALA A 138 -0.34 -28.95 -11.43
C ALA A 138 0.39 -30.03 -10.62
N ASN A 139 1.49 -30.54 -11.19
CA ASN A 139 2.45 -31.35 -10.46
C ASN A 139 3.62 -30.48 -9.96
N VAL A 140 3.77 -30.36 -8.65
CA VAL A 140 4.81 -29.58 -7.98
C VAL A 140 5.83 -30.55 -7.39
N ASN A 141 7.07 -30.51 -7.84
CA ASN A 141 8.10 -31.43 -7.36
C ASN A 141 8.65 -31.02 -5.97
N GLY A 142 8.54 -29.74 -5.59
CA GLY A 142 8.93 -29.24 -4.28
C GLY A 142 7.73 -28.94 -3.37
N THR A 143 7.87 -27.89 -2.56
CA THR A 143 6.89 -27.48 -1.56
C THR A 143 5.85 -26.56 -2.17
N LEU A 144 4.57 -26.90 -2.00
CA LEU A 144 3.43 -26.06 -2.33
C LEU A 144 2.95 -25.33 -1.07
N SER A 145 3.31 -24.06 -0.93
CA SER A 145 2.85 -23.16 0.13
C SER A 145 1.71 -22.29 -0.37
N VAL A 146 0.51 -22.48 0.18
CA VAL A 146 -0.69 -21.74 -0.23
C VAL A 146 -1.28 -21.01 0.96
N SER A 147 -1.47 -19.70 0.82
CA SER A 147 -2.21 -18.88 1.77
C SER A 147 -3.50 -18.40 1.12
N ALA A 148 -4.62 -19.06 1.43
CA ALA A 148 -5.90 -18.73 0.80
C ALA A 148 -7.13 -18.98 1.67
N SER A 149 -8.23 -18.30 1.35
CA SER A 149 -9.52 -18.53 2.02
C SER A 149 -10.17 -19.83 1.54
N ARG A 150 -10.12 -20.08 0.23
CA ARG A 150 -10.57 -21.32 -0.41
C ARG A 150 -9.43 -21.92 -1.23
N PHE A 151 -9.06 -23.16 -0.91
CA PHE A 151 -8.04 -23.90 -1.63
C PHE A 151 -8.60 -25.24 -2.10
N ASN A 152 -8.44 -25.52 -3.39
CA ASN A 152 -8.72 -26.83 -3.98
C ASN A 152 -7.47 -27.38 -4.64
N ASN A 153 -7.06 -28.58 -4.25
CA ASN A 153 -5.89 -29.25 -4.82
C ASN A 153 -6.32 -30.56 -5.47
N THR A 154 -6.21 -30.63 -6.80
CA THR A 154 -6.38 -31.85 -7.60
C THR A 154 -5.07 -32.34 -8.20
N GLY A 155 -3.98 -31.59 -8.01
CA GLY A 155 -2.64 -31.93 -8.46
C GLY A 155 -1.80 -32.68 -7.42
N THR A 156 -0.51 -32.85 -7.73
CA THR A 156 0.46 -33.50 -6.85
C THR A 156 1.49 -32.48 -6.33
N ALA A 157 1.95 -32.65 -5.11
CA ALA A 157 3.03 -31.85 -4.52
C ALA A 157 3.83 -32.70 -3.52
N ALA A 158 5.13 -32.47 -3.38
CA ALA A 158 5.95 -33.22 -2.42
C ALA A 158 5.60 -32.89 -0.97
N GLU A 159 5.40 -31.60 -0.66
CA GLU A 159 4.88 -31.13 0.62
C GLU A 159 3.83 -30.04 0.37
N VAL A 160 2.69 -30.07 1.07
CA VAL A 160 1.64 -29.05 0.95
C VAL A 160 1.47 -28.31 2.27
N LYS A 161 1.82 -27.02 2.30
CA LYS A 161 1.63 -26.12 3.43
C LYS A 161 0.46 -25.19 3.12
N PHE A 162 -0.72 -25.53 3.61
CA PHE A 162 -1.90 -24.68 3.48
C PHE A 162 -2.11 -23.84 4.75
N ARG A 163 -2.05 -22.52 4.62
CA ARG A 163 -2.47 -21.58 5.65
C ARG A 163 -3.81 -20.98 5.24
N LYS A 164 -4.87 -21.38 5.92
CA LYS A 164 -6.17 -20.75 5.72
C LYS A 164 -6.05 -19.29 6.12
N MET A 165 -6.34 -18.38 5.19
CA MET A 165 -6.59 -16.99 5.54
C MET A 165 -7.97 -16.98 6.21
N GLU A 166 -7.97 -17.28 7.51
CA GLU A 166 -9.12 -17.04 8.34
C GLU A 166 -9.37 -15.54 8.27
N ASP A 167 -10.59 -15.19 7.85
CA ASP A 167 -11.12 -13.84 7.85
C ASP A 167 -11.13 -13.38 9.31
N GLN A 168 -9.96 -12.97 9.84
CA GLN A 168 -9.88 -12.06 10.96
C GLN A 168 -10.54 -10.81 10.43
N GLY A 169 -11.86 -10.78 10.65
CA GLY A 169 -12.80 -9.91 9.97
C GLY A 169 -12.20 -8.54 9.80
N ARG A 170 -12.16 -8.13 8.53
CA ARG A 170 -12.11 -6.73 8.06
C ARG A 170 -12.11 -5.72 9.22
N ARG A 171 -10.96 -5.56 9.89
CA ARG A 171 -10.66 -4.40 10.77
C ARG A 171 -10.43 -3.13 9.94
N GLY A 172 -10.92 -3.11 8.70
CA GLY A 172 -10.86 -2.01 7.74
C GLY A 172 -12.22 -1.60 7.16
N ASP A 173 -13.33 -2.24 7.54
CA ASP A 173 -14.67 -1.88 7.02
C ASP A 173 -15.55 -1.09 8.01
N ASP A 174 -15.16 -0.97 9.27
CA ASP A 174 -15.84 -0.10 10.23
C ASP A 174 -15.43 1.39 10.10
N LEU A 175 -14.49 1.70 9.21
CA LEU A 175 -14.04 3.08 8.96
C LEU A 175 -14.84 3.81 7.87
N MET A 176 -15.66 3.09 7.08
CA MET A 176 -16.49 3.70 6.01
C MET A 176 -18.01 3.53 6.19
N ALA A 177 -18.48 2.62 7.06
CA ALA A 177 -19.91 2.52 7.40
C ALA A 177 -20.36 3.50 8.50
N GLY A 178 -19.42 4.12 9.23
CA GLY A 178 -19.69 5.03 10.35
C GLY A 178 -19.97 6.49 9.99
N TYR A 179 -20.13 6.83 8.70
CA TYR A 179 -20.20 8.24 8.26
C TYR A 179 -21.60 8.87 8.16
N SER A 180 -22.70 8.14 8.37
CA SER A 180 -24.01 8.62 7.88
C SER A 180 -25.08 9.02 8.92
N ILE A 181 -24.91 8.79 10.22
CA ILE A 181 -25.90 9.26 11.22
C ILE A 181 -25.27 9.90 12.47
N PHE A 182 -24.18 9.33 12.99
CA PHE A 182 -23.55 9.81 14.22
C PHE A 182 -22.79 11.12 14.03
N SER A 183 -22.21 11.36 12.84
CA SER A 183 -21.56 12.63 12.48
C SER A 183 -22.55 13.79 12.41
N LEU A 184 -23.75 13.55 11.84
CA LEU A 184 -24.83 14.53 11.79
C LEU A 184 -25.36 14.85 13.19
N LEU A 185 -25.57 13.83 14.02
CA LEU A 185 -26.07 13.99 15.37
C LEU A 185 -25.07 14.73 16.27
N TYR A 186 -23.76 14.46 16.10
CA TYR A 186 -22.69 15.16 16.80
C TYR A 186 -22.63 16.64 16.38
N LEU A 187 -22.70 16.93 15.08
CA LEU A 187 -22.69 18.31 14.56
C LEU A 187 -23.93 19.10 15.03
N LEU A 188 -25.10 18.48 15.02
CA LEU A 188 -26.32 19.07 15.55
C LEU A 188 -26.22 19.29 17.07
N GLY A 189 -25.63 18.34 17.79
CA GLY A 189 -25.38 18.43 19.23
C GLY A 189 -24.46 19.60 19.59
N CYS A 190 -23.32 19.75 18.90
CA CYS A 190 -22.40 20.86 19.10
C CYS A 190 -23.04 22.21 18.75
N PHE A 191 -23.87 22.26 17.71
CA PHE A 191 -24.59 23.48 17.32
C PHE A 191 -25.60 23.91 18.40
N ILE A 192 -26.41 22.98 18.90
CA ILE A 192 -27.39 23.24 19.98
C ILE A 192 -26.67 23.64 21.27
N LEU A 193 -25.57 22.94 21.62
CA LEU A 193 -24.77 23.25 22.80
C LEU A 193 -24.16 24.66 22.71
N GLY A 194 -23.61 25.04 21.56
CA GLY A 194 -23.07 26.38 21.32
C GLY A 194 -24.14 27.47 21.45
N LEU A 195 -25.33 27.23 20.91
CA LEU A 195 -26.46 28.17 20.98
C LEU A 195 -26.98 28.33 22.43
N ILE A 196 -27.02 27.24 23.20
CA ILE A 196 -27.34 27.25 24.63
C ILE A 196 -26.29 28.02 25.42
N LEU A 197 -24.99 27.79 25.16
CA LEU A 197 -23.91 28.48 25.85
C LEU A 197 -23.96 30.00 25.63
N VAL A 198 -24.13 30.44 24.38
CA VAL A 198 -24.23 31.86 24.04
C VAL A 198 -25.47 32.51 24.67
N ARG A 199 -26.57 31.77 24.77
CA ARG A 199 -27.83 32.28 25.32
C ARG A 199 -27.82 32.38 26.85
N TYR A 200 -27.19 31.42 27.54
CA TYR A 200 -27.23 31.32 29.00
C TYR A 200 -26.02 31.93 29.72
N LEU A 201 -24.87 32.08 29.04
CA LEU A 201 -23.65 32.65 29.64
C LEU A 201 -23.17 33.94 28.93
N PRO A 202 -24.04 34.91 28.57
CA PRO A 202 -23.61 36.11 27.86
C PRO A 202 -22.68 37.02 28.69
N GLY A 203 -22.63 36.85 30.01
CA GLY A 203 -21.75 37.62 30.91
C GLY A 203 -20.27 37.23 30.80
N ILE A 204 -19.97 35.93 30.71
CA ILE A 204 -18.58 35.43 30.65
C ILE A 204 -17.92 35.81 29.33
N PHE A 205 -18.67 35.76 28.23
CA PHE A 205 -18.16 36.16 26.92
C PHE A 205 -17.93 37.68 26.80
N ARG A 206 -18.66 38.50 27.56
CA ARG A 206 -18.48 39.96 27.58
C ARG A 206 -17.27 40.39 28.42
N GLU A 207 -17.06 39.76 29.57
CA GLU A 207 -15.87 40.01 30.41
C GLU A 207 -14.58 39.55 29.73
N VAL A 208 -14.56 38.38 29.08
CA VAL A 208 -13.39 37.89 28.34
C VAL A 208 -13.05 38.79 27.14
N ASP A 209 -14.02 39.52 26.61
CA ASP A 209 -13.84 40.39 25.44
C ASP A 209 -13.37 41.81 25.79
N GLU A 210 -13.88 42.40 26.88
CA GLU A 210 -13.38 43.69 27.39
C GLU A 210 -11.96 43.54 27.98
N GLU A 211 -11.70 42.43 28.68
CA GLU A 211 -10.42 42.14 29.32
C GLU A 211 -9.32 41.78 28.29
N ALA A 212 -9.65 41.31 27.08
CA ALA A 212 -8.68 40.97 26.04
C ALA A 212 -8.01 42.20 25.38
N ARG A 213 -8.58 43.41 25.53
CA ARG A 213 -8.10 44.61 24.83
C ARG A 213 -7.05 45.44 25.58
N GLU A 214 -6.91 45.32 26.90
CA GLU A 214 -6.01 46.21 27.66
C GLU A 214 -4.57 45.70 27.81
N SER A 215 -4.30 44.38 27.82
CA SER A 215 -2.93 43.87 27.93
C SER A 215 -2.78 42.43 27.46
N THR A 216 -2.84 42.21 26.15
CA THR A 216 -2.71 40.90 25.49
C THR A 216 -1.45 40.13 25.93
N LEU A 217 -0.29 40.79 26.11
CA LEU A 217 0.97 40.14 26.47
C LEU A 217 1.04 39.62 27.92
N MET A 218 0.59 40.40 28.91
CA MET A 218 0.59 39.97 30.31
C MET A 218 -0.42 38.86 30.56
N LYS A 219 -1.54 38.84 29.82
CA LYS A 219 -2.57 37.79 29.97
C LYS A 219 -2.20 36.49 29.29
N ILE A 220 -1.48 36.54 28.17
CA ILE A 220 -0.82 35.36 27.59
C ILE A 220 0.21 34.79 28.58
N LEU A 221 1.02 35.66 29.23
CA LEU A 221 2.02 35.22 30.20
C LEU A 221 1.36 34.60 31.45
N ILE A 222 0.31 35.21 32.00
CA ILE A 222 -0.44 34.67 33.14
C ILE A 222 -1.12 33.35 32.78
N GLY A 223 -1.71 33.24 31.59
CA GLY A 223 -2.29 31.99 31.09
C GLY A 223 -1.24 30.88 30.95
N PHE A 224 -0.07 31.20 30.41
CA PHE A 224 1.06 30.26 30.31
C PHE A 224 1.55 29.83 31.70
N VAL A 225 1.70 30.76 32.65
CA VAL A 225 2.10 30.48 34.04
C VAL A 225 1.06 29.59 34.74
N MET A 226 -0.23 29.85 34.54
CA MET A 226 -1.32 29.04 35.11
C MET A 226 -1.33 27.60 34.54
N ILE A 227 -1.04 27.42 33.25
CA ILE A 227 -0.94 26.10 32.62
C ILE A 227 0.24 25.31 33.21
N VAL A 228 1.41 25.96 33.34
CA VAL A 228 2.59 25.32 33.93
C VAL A 228 2.35 24.97 35.40
N ALA A 229 1.75 25.88 36.17
CA ALA A 229 1.41 25.64 37.57
C ALA A 229 0.39 24.49 37.73
N ALA A 230 -0.65 24.45 36.89
CA ALA A 230 -1.64 23.38 36.89
C ALA A 230 -1.02 22.01 36.56
N PHE A 231 -0.15 21.97 35.54
CA PHE A 231 0.57 20.76 35.17
C PHE A 231 1.47 20.25 36.32
N MET A 232 2.17 21.17 37.00
CA MET A 232 3.04 20.84 38.12
C MET A 232 2.25 20.37 39.36
N ALA A 233 1.10 20.99 39.65
CA ALA A 233 0.18 20.53 40.69
C ALA A 233 -0.36 19.12 40.40
N LEU A 234 -0.62 18.81 39.13
CA LEU A 234 -1.11 17.50 38.68
C LEU A 234 -0.04 16.41 38.84
N LEU A 235 1.23 16.73 38.56
CA LEU A 235 2.36 15.85 38.84
C LEU A 235 2.54 15.58 40.34
N LEU A 236 2.39 16.60 41.19
CA LEU A 236 2.46 16.44 42.65
C LEU A 236 1.30 15.58 43.18
N LEU A 237 0.09 15.77 42.66
CA LEU A 237 -1.08 14.94 42.98
C LEU A 237 -0.87 13.49 42.53
N ALA A 238 -0.35 13.28 41.32
CA ALA A 238 -0.07 11.95 40.77
C ALA A 238 1.03 11.19 41.54
N ALA A 239 1.98 11.90 42.15
CA ALA A 239 3.01 11.30 43.01
C ALA A 239 2.45 10.73 44.32
N SER A 240 1.25 11.15 44.74
CA SER A 240 0.57 10.56 45.89
C SER A 240 -0.25 9.34 45.45
N VAL A 241 -0.09 8.21 46.15
CA VAL A 241 -0.80 6.95 45.86
C VAL A 241 -2.33 7.13 45.92
N ILE A 242 -2.81 8.08 46.72
CA ILE A 242 -4.23 8.42 46.87
C ILE A 242 -4.68 9.46 45.82
N GLY A 243 -3.77 10.30 45.31
CA GLY A 243 -4.06 11.35 44.34
C GLY A 243 -4.05 10.90 42.89
N LEU A 244 -3.53 9.72 42.57
CA LEU A 244 -3.52 9.16 41.21
C LEU A 244 -4.92 9.07 40.55
N PRO A 245 -6.00 8.57 41.20
CA PRO A 245 -7.33 8.58 40.60
C PRO A 245 -7.87 10.00 40.37
N ILE A 246 -7.60 10.94 41.28
CA ILE A 246 -8.02 12.35 41.16
C ILE A 246 -7.23 13.06 40.07
N ALA A 247 -5.94 12.79 39.95
CA ALA A 247 -5.06 13.31 38.91
C ALA A 247 -5.51 12.84 37.53
N LEU A 248 -5.92 11.57 37.38
CA LEU A 248 -6.42 11.04 36.11
C LEU A 248 -7.70 11.77 35.66
N VAL A 249 -8.67 11.94 36.56
CA VAL A 249 -9.92 12.66 36.26
C VAL A 249 -9.63 14.14 35.96
N SER A 250 -8.74 14.77 36.73
CA SER A 250 -8.35 16.17 36.53
C SER A 250 -7.59 16.38 35.23
N ALA A 251 -6.74 15.43 34.83
CA ALA A 251 -6.02 15.47 33.56
C ALA A 251 -6.98 15.36 32.37
N LEU A 252 -7.99 14.50 32.48
CA LEU A 252 -9.01 14.35 31.45
C LEU A 252 -9.83 15.64 31.28
N LEU A 253 -10.22 16.29 32.38
CA LEU A 253 -10.91 17.57 32.37
C LEU A 253 -10.04 18.70 31.80
N PHE A 254 -8.74 18.71 32.13
CA PHE A 254 -7.78 19.67 31.60
C PHE A 254 -7.62 19.51 30.07
N LEU A 255 -7.53 18.28 29.57
CA LEU A 255 -7.49 17.98 28.14
C LEU A 255 -8.77 18.42 27.42
N ALA A 256 -9.94 18.18 28.02
CA ALA A 256 -11.22 18.64 27.50
C ALA A 256 -11.27 20.19 27.41
N ALA A 257 -10.75 20.88 28.42
CA ALA A 257 -10.66 22.34 28.42
C ALA A 257 -9.73 22.88 27.32
N LEU A 258 -8.57 22.23 27.07
CA LEU A 258 -7.68 22.60 25.97
C LEU A 258 -8.33 22.41 24.59
N LEU A 259 -9.07 21.31 24.41
CA LEU A 259 -9.82 21.07 23.17
C LEU A 259 -10.89 22.15 22.95
N LEU A 260 -11.63 22.50 24.00
CA LEU A 260 -12.62 23.58 23.97
C LEU A 260 -11.99 24.97 23.75
N SER A 261 -10.77 25.20 24.23
CA SER A 261 -10.03 26.47 24.04
C SER A 261 -9.85 26.81 22.55
N SER A 262 -9.58 25.81 21.70
CA SER A 262 -9.47 26.02 20.25
C SER A 262 -10.76 26.58 19.62
N SER A 263 -11.93 26.21 20.17
CA SER A 263 -13.23 26.71 19.71
C SER A 263 -13.45 28.17 20.09
N PHE A 264 -12.96 28.60 21.26
CA PHE A 264 -13.01 30.00 21.69
C PHE A 264 -12.10 30.91 20.85
N ILE A 265 -10.89 30.44 20.51
CA ILE A 265 -9.94 31.19 19.66
C ILE A 265 -10.54 31.42 18.26
N SER A 266 -11.20 30.41 17.70
CA SER A 266 -11.85 30.48 16.38
C SER A 266 -13.01 31.47 16.35
N PHE A 267 -13.83 31.53 17.41
CA PHE A 267 -14.92 32.50 17.54
C PHE A 267 -14.39 33.95 17.67
N SER A 268 -13.30 34.16 18.41
CA SER A 268 -12.71 35.49 18.59
C SER A 268 -12.13 36.05 17.29
N LEU A 269 -11.44 35.22 16.49
CA LEU A 269 -10.89 35.60 15.18
C LEU A 269 -11.97 35.93 14.14
N GLY A 270 -13.11 35.22 14.15
CA GLY A 270 -14.20 35.42 13.20
C GLY A 270 -14.95 36.75 13.34
N ARG A 271 -14.72 37.49 14.43
CA ARG A 271 -15.31 38.82 14.68
C ARG A 271 -14.35 39.97 14.33
N TRP A 272 -13.13 39.64 13.92
CA TRP A 272 -12.10 40.61 13.50
C TRP A 272 -12.06 40.80 11.97
N ILE A 273 -12.89 40.07 11.23
CA ILE A 273 -13.21 40.25 9.81
C ILE A 273 -14.65 40.78 9.74
#